data_AF-A0A066ZAB3-F1
#
_entry.id   AF-A0A066ZAB3-F1
#
_cell.length_a   1.000
_cell.length_b   1.000
_cell.length_c   1.000
_cell.angle_alpha   90.00
_cell.angle_beta   90.00
_cell.angle_gamma   90.00
#
_symmetry.space_group_name_H-M   'P 1'
#
loop_
_entity.id
_entity.type
_entity.pdbx_description
1 polymer ?
#
loop_
_entity_poly.entity_id
_entity_poly.type
_entity_poly.pdbx_seq_one_letter_code
_entity_poly.pdbx_strand_id
1 'polypeptide(L)' 'MGVDTLLQVATATAAEHSARTGADAEAEHGAMVRALREADPERYPRVAATAEELVSGSPAQRLAWTFRMVVNGVAATAR' A
#
# COMPACT_ATOMS: atom_id res chain seq x y z
N MET A 1 2.87 16.52 14.89
CA MET A 1 1.87 15.97 13.96
C MET A 1 2.52 15.22 12.80
N GLY A 2 3.26 15.89 11.91
CA GLY A 2 3.82 15.24 10.71
C GLY A 2 4.83 14.11 11.00
N VAL A 3 5.76 14.33 11.93
CA VAL A 3 6.74 13.32 12.37
C VAL A 3 6.04 12.15 13.07
N ASP A 4 5.03 12.43 13.88
CA ASP A 4 4.25 11.40 14.59
C ASP A 4 3.54 10.48 13.59
N THR A 5 2.94 11.04 12.53
CA THR A 5 2.33 10.26 11.44
C THR A 5 3.35 9.38 10.73
N LEU A 6 4.55 9.89 10.44
CA LEU A 6 5.62 9.11 9.81
C LEU A 6 6.05 7.93 10.68
N LEU A 7 6.25 8.17 11.98
CA LEU A 7 6.60 7.12 12.94
C LEU A 7 5.48 6.07 13.05
N GLN A 8 4.22 6.51 13.12
CA GLN A 8 3.07 5.60 13.18
C GLN A 8 3.00 4.69 11.94
N VAL A 9 3.20 5.25 10.74
CA VAL A 9 3.21 4.46 9.49
C VAL A 9 4.36 3.46 9.48
N ALA A 10 5.55 3.87 9.91
CA ALA A 10 6.72 2.97 9.99
C ALA A 10 6.46 1.81 10.96
N THR A 11 5.94 2.11 12.16
CA THR A 11 5.66 1.11 13.19
C THR A 11 4.54 0.16 12.78
N ALA A 12 3.45 0.66 12.21
CA ALA A 12 2.35 -0.18 11.73
C ALA A 12 2.82 -1.14 10.64
N THR A 13 3.58 -0.63 9.67
CA THR A 13 4.17 -1.45 8.61
C THR A 13 5.09 -2.54 9.17
N ALA A 14 5.94 -2.21 10.14
CA ALA A 14 6.83 -3.17 10.77
C ALA A 14 6.06 -4.25 11.56
N ALA A 15 5.04 -3.84 12.33
CA ALA A 15 4.20 -4.78 13.09
C ALA A 15 3.44 -5.74 12.17
N GLU A 16 2.83 -5.21 11.11
CA GLU A 16 2.12 -6.00 10.11
C GLU A 16 3.01 -7.02 9.39
N HIS A 17 4.21 -6.62 8.97
CA HIS A 17 5.16 -7.54 8.34
C HIS A 17 5.81 -8.53 9.32
N SER A 18 5.93 -8.17 10.60
CA SER A 18 6.41 -9.11 11.63
C SER A 18 5.41 -10.24 11.90
N ALA A 19 4.12 -9.97 11.75
CA ALA A 19 3.05 -10.94 11.95
C ALA A 19 2.73 -11.75 10.68
N ARG A 20 2.88 -11.15 9.50
CA ARG A 20 2.58 -11.79 8.20
C ARG A 20 3.87 -12.26 7.53
N THR A 21 4.31 -13.46 7.88
CA THR A 21 5.49 -14.11 7.28
C THR A 21 5.14 -15.49 6.72
N GLY A 22 5.89 -15.95 5.71
CA GLY A 22 5.71 -17.28 5.13
C GLY A 22 4.71 -17.34 3.96
N ALA A 23 4.39 -18.57 3.54
CA ALA A 23 3.64 -18.84 2.32
C ALA A 23 2.20 -18.29 2.36
N ASP A 24 1.56 -18.25 3.53
CA ASP A 24 0.19 -17.76 3.67
C ASP A 24 0.09 -16.26 3.39
N ALA A 25 1.08 -15.47 3.84
CA ALA A 25 1.13 -14.03 3.58
C ALA A 25 1.30 -13.72 2.08
N GLU A 26 2.10 -14.50 1.37
CA GLU A 26 2.25 -14.36 -0.08
C GLU A 26 0.98 -14.79 -0.83
N ALA A 27 0.30 -15.85 -0.36
CA ALA A 27 -0.97 -16.28 -0.94
C ALA A 27 -2.08 -15.24 -0.74
N GLU A 28 -2.18 -14.64 0.45
CA GLU A 28 -3.10 -13.54 0.75
C GLU A 28 -2.82 -12.32 -0.16
N HIS A 29 -1.56 -11.94 -0.31
CA HIS A 29 -1.17 -10.86 -1.22
C HIS A 29 -1.55 -11.16 -2.67
N GLY A 30 -1.30 -12.38 -3.14
CA GLY A 30 -1.68 -12.83 -4.48
C GLY A 30 -3.20 -12.82 -4.71
N ALA A 31 -3.99 -13.20 -3.69
CA ALA A 31 -5.45 -13.14 -3.75
C ALA A 31 -5.96 -11.69 -3.85
N MET A 32 -5.39 -10.77 -3.07
CA MET A 32 -5.69 -9.34 -3.16
C MET A 32 -5.35 -8.77 -4.55
N VAL A 33 -4.17 -9.07 -5.07
CA VAL A 33 -3.74 -8.62 -6.41
C VAL A 33 -4.69 -9.12 -7.50
N ARG A 34 -5.13 -10.39 -7.40
CA ARG A 34 -6.12 -10.95 -8.31
C ARG A 34 -7.45 -10.22 -8.23
N ALA A 35 -7.97 -10.01 -7.02
CA ALA A 35 -9.24 -9.31 -6.82
C ALA A 35 -9.22 -7.88 -7.38
N LEU A 36 -8.09 -7.17 -7.29
CA LEU A 36 -7.94 -5.83 -7.88
C LEU A 36 -7.97 -5.87 -9.41
N ARG A 37 -7.30 -6.85 -10.02
CA ARG A 37 -7.26 -7.01 -11.48
C ARG A 37 -8.59 -7.46 -12.07
N GLU A 38 -9.33 -8.26 -11.32
CA GLU A 38 -10.63 -8.84 -11.73
C GLU A 38 -11.82 -7.99 -11.27
N ALA A 39 -11.58 -6.80 -10.70
CA ALA A 39 -12.63 -5.90 -10.25
C ALA A 39 -13.56 -5.51 -11.41
N ASP A 40 -14.86 -5.72 -11.22
CA ASP A 40 -15.90 -5.35 -12.19
C ASP A 40 -15.80 -3.85 -12.53
N PRO A 41 -15.54 -3.47 -13.81
CA PRO A 41 -15.37 -2.08 -14.20
C PRO A 41 -16.67 -1.27 -14.16
N GLU A 42 -17.84 -1.90 -14.24
CA GLU A 42 -19.12 -1.19 -14.12
C GLU A 42 -19.39 -0.81 -12.66
N ARG A 43 -18.98 -1.68 -11.73
CA ARG A 43 -19.15 -1.48 -10.29
C ARG A 43 -18.01 -0.68 -9.65
N TYR A 44 -16.78 -0.84 -10.13
CA TYR A 44 -15.56 -0.23 -9.57
C TYR A 44 -14.70 0.45 -10.63
N PRO A 45 -15.22 1.45 -11.37
CA PRO A 45 -14.56 2.00 -12.56
C PRO A 45 -13.17 2.60 -12.27
N ARG A 46 -12.98 3.24 -11.11
CA ARG A 46 -11.68 3.83 -10.73
C ARG A 46 -10.65 2.78 -10.34
N VAL A 47 -11.09 1.72 -9.68
CA VAL A 47 -10.20 0.60 -9.29
C VAL A 47 -9.77 -0.14 -10.54
N ALA A 48 -10.72 -0.54 -11.40
CA ALA A 48 -10.40 -1.21 -12.65
C ALA A 48 -9.45 -0.37 -13.54
N ALA A 49 -9.65 0.96 -13.60
CA ALA A 49 -8.79 1.85 -14.36
C ALA A 49 -7.36 2.01 -13.80
N THR A 50 -7.13 1.73 -12.51
CA THR A 50 -5.83 1.94 -11.84
C THR A 50 -5.23 0.64 -11.26
N ALA A 51 -5.87 -0.50 -11.49
CA ALA A 51 -5.53 -1.77 -10.86
C ALA A 51 -4.05 -2.17 -11.06
N GLU A 52 -3.54 -2.06 -12.29
CA GLU A 52 -2.13 -2.37 -12.57
C GLU A 52 -1.16 -1.41 -11.88
N GLU A 53 -1.50 -0.12 -11.78
CA GLU A 53 -0.66 0.85 -11.07
C GLU A 53 -0.63 0.54 -9.57
N LEU A 54 -1.78 0.21 -8.98
CA LEU A 54 -1.95 -0.11 -7.55
C LEU A 54 -1.12 -1.33 -7.12
N VAL A 55 -0.95 -2.32 -7.99
CA VAL A 55 -0.21 -3.56 -7.68
C VAL A 55 1.21 -3.59 -8.26
N SER A 56 1.62 -2.53 -8.97
CA SER A 56 2.93 -2.45 -9.61
C SER A 56 4.09 -2.39 -8.60
N GLY A 57 5.29 -2.64 -9.12
CA GLY A 57 6.54 -2.54 -8.36
C GLY A 57 6.82 -3.74 -7.44
N SER A 58 8.04 -3.82 -6.95
CA SER A 58 8.44 -4.77 -5.91
C SER A 58 7.92 -4.33 -4.53
N PRO A 59 7.86 -5.24 -3.54
CA PRO A 59 7.51 -4.87 -2.16
C PRO A 59 8.33 -3.69 -1.63
N ALA A 60 9.63 -3.66 -1.90
CA ALA A 60 10.52 -2.57 -1.50
C ALA A 60 10.20 -1.24 -2.21
N GLN A 61 9.84 -1.28 -3.50
CA GLN A 61 9.44 -0.09 -4.25
C GLN A 61 8.12 0.50 -3.73
N ARG A 62 7.15 -0.36 -3.38
CA ARG A 62 5.89 0.07 -2.76
C ARG A 62 6.11 0.68 -1.38
N LEU A 63 6.95 0.07 -0.56
CA LEU A 63 7.32 0.62 0.76
C LEU A 63 7.96 2.01 0.62
N ALA A 64 8.93 2.15 -0.28
CA ALA A 64 9.59 3.43 -0.55
C ALA A 64 8.61 4.48 -1.08
N TRP A 65 7.65 4.07 -1.92
CA TRP A 65 6.59 4.95 -2.40
C TRP A 65 5.67 5.43 -1.26
N THR A 66 5.24 4.55 -0.35
CA THR A 66 4.43 4.92 0.82
C THR A 66 5.12 5.97 1.68
N PHE A 67 6.40 5.78 2.01
CA PHE A 67 7.15 6.78 2.78
C PHE A 67 7.25 8.12 2.06
N ARG A 68 7.57 8.13 0.76
CA ARG A 68 7.59 9.36 -0.04
C ARG A 68 6.24 10.07 -0.04
N MET A 69 5.15 9.33 -0.20
CA MET A 69 3.80 9.89 -0.20
C MET A 69 3.50 10.58 1.14
N VAL A 70 3.78 9.92 2.27
CA VAL A 70 3.52 10.51 3.60
C VAL A 70 4.41 11.73 3.86
N VAL A 71 5.72 11.66 3.54
CA VAL A 71 6.64 12.80 3.69
C VAL A 71 6.15 14.00 2.86
N ASN A 72 5.82 13.76 1.59
CA ASN A 72 5.35 14.81 0.69
C ASN A 72 4.00 15.40 1.16
N GLY A 73 3.09 14.56 1.63
CA GLY A 73 1.81 14.99 2.20
C GLY A 73 2.01 15.88 3.41
N VAL A 74 2.81 15.43 4.39
CA VAL A 74 3.15 16.22 5.59
C VAL A 74 3.78 17.56 5.23
N ALA A 75 4.72 17.59 4.27
CA ALA A 75 5.37 18.81 3.82
C ALA A 75 4.39 19.78 3.13
N ALA A 76 3.48 19.26 2.30
CA ALA A 76 2.53 20.06 1.53
C ALA A 76 1.31 20.51 2.35
N THR A 77 0.99 19.84 3.45
CA THR A 77 -0.19 20.13 4.27
C THR A 77 0.16 20.50 5.71
N ALA A 78 1.38 21.02 5.92
CA ALA A 78 1.85 21.42 7.23
C ALA A 78 0.88 22.43 7.87
N ARG A 79 0.62 22.24 9.17
CA ARG A 79 -0.31 23.03 9.98
C ARG A 79 0.42 23.54 11.23
#